data_AF-A0A443I3T7-F1
#
_entry.id   AF-A0A443I3T7-F1
#
_cell.length_a   1.000
_cell.length_b   1.000
_cell.length_c   1.000
_cell.angle_alpha   90.00
_cell.angle_beta   90.00
_cell.angle_gamma   90.00
#
_symmetry.space_group_name_H-M   'P 1'
#
loop_
_entity.id
_entity.type
_entity.pdbx_description
1 polymer ?
#
loop_
_entity_poly.entity_id
_entity_poly.type
_entity_poly.pdbx_seq_one_letter_code
_entity_poly.pdbx_strand_id
1 'polypeptide(L)'
;MKAMQLLSTAFVAACFFLHSYAADVDPIVIKGKHFFYKTNGTEFFIKGLAYQSNTPSDSGQSYVDPLTDVAGCRRDIPYLRELSTNVIRVYAIDPDGDHSECMQMLADAGIYVFADLSEPSQSIVRSHPQWNIELYTRYTSVVDALAKYTNVIGFFAGNEVTNNMSYTPASAFVKAAVRDTKSYIYEKGYRDIPVGYAADDDAELRGIITQYFDCGTDAERVDFWGLNIYEWCGNSSFQSSGYADRTKEFEAFNIPAFFSEYGCNTIRPREFKEAEALFGPQMTKVWSGGIVYMFQQEDNNYGVVSIEGDTIHTLTDFPYLSSQMAKAKPTGTNMAQYTPTVTANAACPTVNTTWQAGTVLPPTPNKELCSCMAESVTCRPKAGLSGKDVGNLLGIVCGLSEKACTGISGNAATGTFGSFSMCDADDQLAWALNAYYLEQKKAGNGASACDFKGSATSSSAQKPTGTCAALLSAAGSFGTGTVTDEETGSGRSKPSKGVAASSLYASQTITIPSVAQIGLYLLCAFGAGMGMVLM
;
A
#
# COMPACT_ATOMS: atom_id res chain seq x y z
N MET A 1 43.74 -60.78 -5.37
CA MET A 1 42.39 -60.67 -4.78
C MET A 1 42.26 -59.28 -4.17
N LYS A 2 41.24 -58.51 -4.59
CA LYS A 2 40.47 -57.45 -3.86
C LYS A 2 41.23 -56.58 -2.83
N ALA A 3 41.18 -55.26 -2.76
CA ALA A 3 40.20 -54.21 -3.08
C ALA A 3 40.95 -52.86 -2.91
N MET A 4 40.81 -51.85 -3.78
CA MET A 4 39.74 -50.83 -3.86
C MET A 4 39.74 -49.80 -2.71
N GLN A 5 40.17 -48.59 -3.08
CA GLN A 5 39.70 -47.24 -2.70
C GLN A 5 39.60 -46.82 -1.22
N LEU A 6 40.28 -45.71 -0.88
CA LEU A 6 39.69 -44.49 -0.32
C LEU A 6 40.78 -43.42 -0.11
N LEU A 7 40.90 -42.48 -1.06
CA LEU A 7 41.54 -41.18 -0.82
C LEU A 7 40.40 -40.17 -0.66
N SER A 8 40.16 -39.76 0.58
CA SER A 8 39.20 -38.70 0.91
C SER A 8 39.86 -37.34 0.71
N THR A 9 39.71 -36.74 -0.46
CA THR A 9 39.91 -35.29 -0.65
C THR A 9 38.66 -34.56 -0.19
N ALA A 10 38.73 -33.94 1.00
CA ALA A 10 37.73 -33.01 1.47
C ALA A 10 37.89 -31.67 0.72
N PHE A 11 37.10 -31.44 -0.32
CA PHE A 11 36.85 -30.11 -0.85
C PHE A 11 35.76 -29.46 0.01
N VAL A 12 36.15 -28.58 0.93
CA VAL A 12 35.20 -27.66 1.57
C VAL A 12 34.88 -26.58 0.54
N ALA A 13 33.79 -26.79 -0.21
CA ALA A 13 33.16 -25.72 -0.98
C ALA A 13 32.50 -24.77 0.02
N ALA A 14 33.24 -23.77 0.48
CA ALA A 14 32.65 -22.60 1.11
C ALA A 14 31.92 -21.82 0.00
N CYS A 15 30.63 -22.12 -0.21
CA CYS A 15 29.73 -21.21 -0.88
C CYS A 15 29.64 -19.94 -0.04
N PHE A 16 30.53 -18.99 -0.31
CA PHE A 16 30.22 -17.59 -0.07
C PHE A 16 29.02 -17.27 -0.97
N PHE A 17 27.82 -17.33 -0.40
CA PHE A 17 26.71 -16.53 -0.88
C PHE A 17 27.14 -15.08 -0.72
N LEU A 18 27.84 -14.57 -1.74
CA LEU A 18 27.88 -13.15 -2.01
C LEU A 18 26.43 -12.75 -2.22
N HIS A 19 25.77 -12.33 -1.14
CA HIS A 19 24.65 -11.43 -1.24
C HIS A 19 25.24 -10.21 -1.91
N SER A 20 25.07 -10.10 -3.22
CA SER A 20 25.27 -8.86 -3.95
C SER A 20 24.37 -7.86 -3.25
N TYR A 21 24.94 -7.09 -2.33
CA TYR A 21 24.26 -5.94 -1.79
C TYR A 21 23.93 -5.09 -3.00
N ALA A 22 22.63 -4.98 -3.30
CA ALA A 22 22.10 -3.97 -4.19
C ALA A 22 22.79 -2.66 -3.82
N ALA A 23 23.19 -1.86 -4.81
CA ALA A 23 23.64 -0.51 -4.51
C ALA A 23 22.45 0.23 -3.88
N ASP A 24 22.41 0.26 -2.55
CA ASP A 24 21.34 0.90 -1.79
C ASP A 24 21.40 2.40 -2.08
N VAL A 25 20.41 2.93 -2.79
CA VAL A 25 20.17 4.37 -2.80
C VAL A 25 19.72 4.82 -1.42
N ASP A 26 20.02 6.07 -1.07
CA ASP A 26 19.66 6.64 0.24
C ASP A 26 18.13 6.63 0.42
N PRO A 27 17.58 5.85 1.37
CA PRO A 27 16.14 5.77 1.55
C PRO A 27 15.52 7.14 1.79
N ILE A 28 14.28 7.32 1.33
CA ILE A 28 13.50 8.52 1.63
C ILE A 28 12.74 8.33 2.94
N VAL A 29 12.74 9.35 3.79
CA VAL A 29 12.04 9.39 5.08
C VAL A 29 11.16 10.62 5.17
N ILE A 30 10.16 10.58 6.05
CA ILE A 30 9.21 11.67 6.28
C ILE A 30 9.56 12.39 7.59
N LYS A 31 9.52 13.72 7.58
CA LYS A 31 9.49 14.55 8.79
C LYS A 31 8.49 15.69 8.59
N GLY A 32 7.43 15.71 9.40
CA GLY A 32 6.31 16.63 9.17
C GLY A 32 5.74 16.45 7.76
N LYS A 33 5.57 17.55 7.02
CA LYS A 33 4.99 17.52 5.68
C LYS A 33 5.97 17.40 4.50
N HIS A 34 7.22 17.00 4.76
CA HIS A 34 8.23 16.90 3.69
C HIS A 34 8.95 15.54 3.71
N PHE A 35 9.43 15.16 2.53
CA PHE A 35 10.31 14.02 2.33
C PHE A 35 11.78 14.45 2.38
N PHE A 36 12.65 13.58 2.88
CA PHE A 36 14.09 13.83 2.97
C PHE A 36 14.88 12.58 2.62
N TYR A 37 16.05 12.78 2.02
CA TYR A 37 17.10 11.77 1.97
C TYR A 37 17.55 11.43 3.39
N LYS A 38 17.50 10.15 3.78
CA LYS A 38 17.75 9.71 5.16
C LYS A 38 19.16 10.06 5.65
N THR A 39 20.17 9.93 4.80
CA THR A 39 21.58 10.05 5.20
C THR A 39 22.04 11.49 5.23
N ASN A 40 21.74 12.30 4.20
CA ASN A 40 22.21 13.69 4.13
C ASN A 40 21.17 14.74 4.56
N GLY A 41 19.91 14.35 4.74
CA GLY A 41 18.82 15.22 5.19
C GLY A 41 18.37 16.27 4.16
N THR A 42 18.82 16.21 2.91
CA THR A 42 18.34 17.12 1.86
C THR A 42 16.87 16.82 1.58
N GLU A 43 16.06 17.86 1.44
CA GLU A 43 14.65 17.72 1.08
C GLU A 43 14.52 17.06 -0.30
N PHE A 44 13.62 16.08 -0.38
CA PHE A 44 13.34 15.31 -1.57
C PHE A 44 12.06 15.82 -2.22
N PHE A 45 12.19 16.32 -3.46
CA PHE A 45 11.05 16.70 -4.29
C PHE A 45 10.83 15.65 -5.38
N ILE A 46 9.58 15.23 -5.53
CA ILE A 46 9.13 14.24 -6.51
C ILE A 46 9.09 14.91 -7.89
N LYS A 47 9.94 14.43 -8.79
CA LYS A 47 9.95 14.72 -10.23
C LYS A 47 9.56 13.42 -10.93
N GLY A 48 8.26 13.15 -10.94
CA GLY A 48 7.74 11.83 -11.22
C GLY A 48 7.18 11.64 -12.63
N LEU A 49 7.08 10.39 -13.04
CA LEU A 49 6.34 9.96 -14.22
C LEU A 49 5.58 8.66 -13.94
N ALA A 50 4.30 8.59 -14.28
CA ALA A 50 3.52 7.36 -14.21
C ALA A 50 4.06 6.35 -15.23
N TYR A 51 4.41 5.16 -14.76
CA TYR A 51 5.10 4.12 -15.53
C TYR A 51 4.33 2.80 -15.42
N GLN A 52 3.31 2.67 -16.26
CA GLN A 52 2.43 1.52 -16.32
C GLN A 52 1.87 1.44 -17.74
N SER A 53 1.89 0.25 -18.33
CA SER A 53 1.30 0.01 -19.65
C SER A 53 -0.05 -0.69 -19.50
N ASN A 54 -0.93 -0.48 -20.47
CA ASN A 54 -2.15 -1.29 -20.57
C ASN A 54 -1.80 -2.74 -20.95
N THR A 55 -2.72 -3.65 -20.66
CA THR A 55 -2.60 -5.03 -21.13
C THR A 55 -2.78 -5.09 -22.65
N PRO A 56 -1.99 -5.92 -23.36
CA PRO A 56 -2.28 -6.21 -24.75
C PRO A 56 -3.70 -6.79 -24.87
N SER A 57 -4.45 -6.32 -25.86
CA SER A 57 -5.71 -6.93 -26.26
C SER A 57 -5.51 -8.44 -26.43
N ASP A 58 -6.38 -9.25 -25.83
CA ASP A 58 -6.38 -10.71 -25.87
C ASP A 58 -5.33 -11.45 -25.00
N SER A 59 -4.55 -10.75 -24.16
CA SER A 59 -3.59 -11.40 -23.24
C SER A 59 -4.25 -12.22 -22.11
N GLY A 60 -5.52 -11.93 -21.78
CA GLY A 60 -6.21 -12.52 -20.63
C GLY A 60 -5.67 -12.07 -19.27
N GLN A 61 -4.67 -11.19 -19.23
CA GLN A 61 -4.12 -10.60 -18.02
C GLN A 61 -4.92 -9.36 -17.61
N SER A 62 -5.05 -9.10 -16.31
CA SER A 62 -5.70 -7.89 -15.78
C SER A 62 -4.76 -6.68 -15.76
N TYR A 63 -3.44 -6.91 -15.72
CA TYR A 63 -2.40 -5.87 -15.77
C TYR A 63 -1.09 -6.46 -16.33
N VAL A 64 -0.15 -5.57 -16.69
CA VAL A 64 1.25 -5.91 -17.01
C VAL A 64 2.11 -5.37 -15.87
N ASP A 65 3.04 -6.15 -15.34
CA ASP A 65 4.00 -5.64 -14.36
C ASP A 65 5.26 -5.10 -15.07
N PRO A 66 5.44 -3.77 -15.16
CA PRO A 66 6.59 -3.20 -15.87
C PRO A 66 7.91 -3.45 -15.12
N LEU A 67 7.88 -3.77 -13.83
CA LEU A 67 9.08 -4.02 -13.03
C LEU A 67 9.64 -5.44 -13.18
N THR A 68 8.89 -6.34 -13.83
CA THR A 68 9.39 -7.67 -14.23
C THR A 68 9.94 -7.69 -15.66
N ASP A 69 9.65 -6.65 -16.45
CA ASP A 69 10.17 -6.51 -17.82
C ASP A 69 11.57 -5.87 -17.81
N VAL A 70 12.58 -6.70 -17.60
CA VAL A 70 14.00 -6.27 -17.60
C VAL A 70 14.39 -5.56 -18.90
N ALA A 71 13.90 -6.04 -20.05
CA ALA A 71 14.22 -5.45 -21.35
C ALA A 71 13.56 -4.07 -21.48
N GLY A 72 12.28 -3.95 -21.10
CA GLY A 72 11.55 -2.70 -21.01
C GLY A 72 12.23 -1.69 -20.09
N CYS A 73 12.56 -2.08 -18.85
CA CYS A 73 13.28 -1.19 -17.92
C CYS A 73 14.61 -0.69 -18.50
N ARG A 74 15.39 -1.59 -19.11
CA ARG A 74 16.68 -1.23 -19.75
C ARG A 74 16.50 -0.27 -20.91
N ARG A 75 15.44 -0.45 -21.72
CA ARG A 75 15.07 0.41 -22.85
C ARG A 75 14.60 1.79 -22.37
N ASP A 76 13.81 1.84 -21.30
CA ASP A 76 13.05 3.02 -20.90
C ASP A 76 13.84 3.97 -19.97
N ILE A 77 14.71 3.43 -19.10
CA ILE A 77 15.50 4.22 -18.13
C ILE A 77 16.31 5.37 -18.76
N PRO A 78 16.97 5.22 -19.92
CA PRO A 78 17.64 6.33 -20.58
C PRO A 78 16.71 7.53 -20.85
N TYR A 79 15.46 7.28 -21.23
CA TYR A 79 14.47 8.31 -21.51
C TYR A 79 13.89 8.90 -20.21
N LEU A 80 13.70 8.10 -19.17
CA LEU A 80 13.35 8.60 -17.83
C LEU A 80 14.42 9.58 -17.31
N ARG A 81 15.71 9.27 -17.52
CA ARG A 81 16.81 10.18 -17.17
C ARG A 81 16.78 11.47 -17.99
N GLU A 82 16.49 11.40 -19.29
CA GLU A 82 16.35 12.59 -20.15
C GLU A 82 15.17 13.50 -19.72
N LEU A 83 14.11 12.90 -19.17
CA LEU A 83 12.99 13.63 -18.56
C LEU A 83 13.31 14.16 -17.14
N SER A 84 14.54 13.95 -16.64
CA SER A 84 14.94 14.28 -15.27
C SER A 84 14.03 13.65 -14.20
N THR A 85 13.49 12.46 -14.50
CA THR A 85 12.63 11.70 -13.60
C THR A 85 13.45 11.09 -12.47
N ASN A 86 13.02 11.29 -11.22
CA ASN A 86 13.60 10.64 -10.03
C ASN A 86 12.60 9.71 -9.32
N VAL A 87 11.34 9.67 -9.76
CA VAL A 87 10.29 8.81 -9.20
C VAL A 87 9.45 8.24 -10.35
N ILE A 88 9.12 6.96 -10.27
CA ILE A 88 8.03 6.38 -11.05
C ILE A 88 6.89 5.97 -10.12
N ARG A 89 5.66 6.05 -10.64
CA ARG A 89 4.50 5.40 -10.01
C ARG A 89 4.09 4.21 -10.85
N VAL A 90 4.03 3.04 -10.22
CA VAL A 90 3.51 1.80 -10.81
C VAL A 90 2.17 1.47 -10.15
N TYR A 91 1.16 1.14 -10.95
CA TYR A 91 -0.22 0.97 -10.47
C TYR A 91 -0.57 -0.49 -10.18
N ALA A 92 0.16 -1.43 -10.77
CA ALA A 92 0.03 -2.84 -10.50
C ALA A 92 1.36 -3.56 -10.74
N ILE A 93 1.75 -4.38 -9.77
CA ILE A 93 2.89 -5.30 -9.86
C ILE A 93 2.41 -6.73 -9.57
N ASP A 94 3.13 -7.72 -10.08
CA ASP A 94 2.97 -9.13 -9.76
C ASP A 94 3.89 -9.46 -8.58
N PRO A 95 3.34 -9.73 -7.37
CA PRO A 95 4.17 -9.99 -6.19
C PRO A 95 4.98 -11.29 -6.28
N ASP A 96 4.62 -12.21 -7.18
CA ASP A 96 5.37 -13.46 -7.41
C ASP A 96 6.49 -13.28 -8.45
N GLY A 97 6.52 -12.14 -9.15
CA GLY A 97 7.53 -11.80 -10.16
C GLY A 97 8.90 -11.44 -9.57
N ASP A 98 9.96 -11.60 -10.36
CA ASP A 98 11.30 -11.15 -9.97
C ASP A 98 11.54 -9.69 -10.42
N HIS A 99 11.48 -8.76 -9.47
CA HIS A 99 11.75 -7.34 -9.74
C HIS A 99 13.23 -6.95 -9.59
N SER A 100 14.12 -7.89 -9.26
CA SER A 100 15.45 -7.55 -8.73
C SER A 100 16.30 -6.76 -9.73
N GLU A 101 16.34 -7.17 -10.99
CA GLU A 101 17.18 -6.52 -12.00
C GLU A 101 16.63 -5.14 -12.41
N CYS A 102 15.32 -5.00 -12.60
CA CYS A 102 14.72 -3.69 -12.92
C CYS A 102 14.87 -2.71 -11.75
N MET A 103 14.57 -3.14 -10.53
CA MET A 103 14.71 -2.29 -9.34
C MET A 103 16.16 -1.86 -9.12
N GLN A 104 17.14 -2.72 -9.41
CA GLN A 104 18.56 -2.34 -9.39
C GLN A 104 18.88 -1.29 -10.46
N MET A 105 18.43 -1.46 -11.70
CA MET A 105 18.67 -0.48 -12.76
C MET A 105 18.04 0.89 -12.45
N LEU A 106 16.85 0.90 -11.84
CA LEU A 106 16.18 2.11 -11.35
C LEU A 106 17.00 2.76 -10.24
N ALA A 107 17.46 1.98 -9.25
CA ALA A 107 18.32 2.47 -8.16
C ALA A 107 19.65 3.05 -8.70
N ASP A 108 20.31 2.38 -9.64
CA ASP A 108 21.53 2.87 -10.31
C ASP A 108 21.28 4.16 -11.10
N ALA A 109 20.03 4.42 -11.49
CA ALA A 109 19.57 5.67 -12.10
C ALA A 109 19.14 6.74 -11.12
N GLY A 110 19.12 6.46 -9.82
CA GLY A 110 18.57 7.37 -8.80
C GLY A 110 17.05 7.53 -8.92
N ILE A 111 16.37 6.54 -9.50
CA ILE A 111 14.92 6.51 -9.68
C ILE A 111 14.29 5.67 -8.58
N TYR A 112 13.35 6.28 -7.89
CA TYR A 112 12.56 5.69 -6.82
C TYR A 112 11.17 5.27 -7.32
N VAL A 113 10.46 4.48 -6.51
CA VAL A 113 9.17 3.89 -6.86
C VAL A 113 8.13 4.19 -5.78
N PHE A 114 6.98 4.71 -6.19
CA PHE A 114 5.71 4.50 -5.51
C PHE A 114 4.98 3.34 -6.18
N ALA A 115 4.45 2.41 -5.38
CA ALA A 115 3.66 1.30 -5.87
C ALA A 115 2.27 1.31 -5.24
N ASP A 116 1.24 1.17 -6.06
CA ASP A 116 -0.11 0.88 -5.57
C ASP A 116 -0.19 -0.59 -5.10
N LEU A 117 -0.87 -0.83 -3.98
CA LEU A 117 -0.99 -2.17 -3.38
C LEU A 117 -2.05 -3.04 -4.07
N SER A 118 -3.08 -2.39 -4.60
CA SER A 118 -4.15 -3.03 -5.37
C SER A 118 -3.70 -3.39 -6.78
N GLU A 119 -4.53 -4.17 -7.47
CA GLU A 119 -4.56 -4.24 -8.93
C GLU A 119 -6.02 -4.21 -9.41
N PRO A 120 -6.28 -4.08 -10.74
CA PRO A 120 -7.64 -3.92 -11.26
C PRO A 120 -8.69 -4.94 -10.75
N SER A 121 -8.36 -6.22 -10.60
CA SER A 121 -9.29 -7.23 -10.07
C SER A 121 -9.34 -7.35 -8.54
N GLN A 122 -8.29 -6.93 -7.82
CA GLN A 122 -8.14 -7.02 -6.37
C GLN A 122 -7.94 -5.62 -5.79
N SER A 123 -9.04 -4.88 -5.73
CA SER A 123 -9.12 -3.53 -5.16
C SER A 123 -10.38 -3.35 -4.32
N ILE A 124 -10.40 -2.31 -3.48
CA ILE A 124 -11.61 -1.94 -2.75
C ILE A 124 -12.63 -1.41 -3.75
N VAL A 125 -13.68 -2.19 -4.01
CA VAL A 125 -14.75 -1.83 -4.93
C VAL A 125 -15.63 -0.75 -4.30
N ARG A 126 -15.53 0.49 -4.77
CA ARG A 126 -16.19 1.66 -4.19
C ARG A 126 -17.70 1.56 -3.96
N SER A 127 -18.41 0.81 -4.81
CA SER A 127 -19.87 0.62 -4.70
C SER A 127 -20.28 -0.42 -3.67
N HIS A 128 -19.38 -1.35 -3.34
CA HIS A 128 -19.58 -2.42 -2.38
C HIS A 128 -18.28 -2.64 -1.60
N PRO A 129 -17.84 -1.65 -0.81
CA PRO A 129 -16.50 -1.65 -0.27
C PRO A 129 -16.34 -2.76 0.76
N GLN A 130 -15.22 -3.47 0.66
CA GLN A 130 -14.82 -4.52 1.58
C GLN A 130 -13.34 -4.34 1.93
N TRP A 131 -12.98 -4.84 3.10
CA TRP A 131 -11.60 -5.05 3.52
C TRP A 131 -11.55 -6.44 4.13
N ASN A 132 -11.09 -7.40 3.33
CA ASN A 132 -11.24 -8.83 3.59
C ASN A 132 -9.89 -9.54 3.47
N ILE A 133 -9.88 -10.85 3.71
CA ILE A 133 -8.66 -11.68 3.68
C ILE A 133 -7.98 -11.63 2.31
N GLU A 134 -8.75 -11.67 1.22
CA GLU A 134 -8.21 -11.59 -0.14
C GLU A 134 -7.44 -10.28 -0.38
N LEU A 135 -8.06 -9.13 -0.11
CA LEU A 135 -7.43 -7.82 -0.32
C LEU A 135 -6.23 -7.60 0.61
N TYR A 136 -6.34 -8.04 1.87
CA TYR A 136 -5.21 -7.98 2.80
C TYR A 136 -4.03 -8.84 2.33
N THR A 137 -4.30 -10.05 1.83
CA THR A 137 -3.28 -10.93 1.26
C THR A 137 -2.63 -10.27 0.05
N ARG A 138 -3.43 -9.70 -0.86
CA ARG A 138 -2.91 -8.94 -2.02
C ARG A 138 -1.95 -7.84 -1.58
N TYR A 139 -2.36 -7.00 -0.64
CA TYR A 139 -1.58 -5.84 -0.21
C TYR A 139 -0.28 -6.27 0.48
N THR A 140 -0.35 -7.25 1.37
CA THR A 140 0.81 -7.76 2.11
C THR A 140 1.80 -8.50 1.22
N SER A 141 1.35 -9.20 0.17
CA SER A 141 2.22 -9.79 -0.84
C SER A 141 3.01 -8.74 -1.64
N VAL A 142 2.38 -7.63 -2.04
CA VAL A 142 3.07 -6.52 -2.71
C VAL A 142 4.13 -5.90 -1.78
N VAL A 143 3.80 -5.71 -0.50
CA VAL A 143 4.76 -5.25 0.51
C VAL A 143 5.94 -6.22 0.61
N ASP A 144 5.70 -7.53 0.74
CA ASP A 144 6.75 -8.54 0.88
C ASP A 144 7.69 -8.57 -0.34
N ALA A 145 7.14 -8.41 -1.56
CA ALA A 145 7.92 -8.38 -2.79
C ALA A 145 8.85 -7.15 -2.87
N LEU A 146 8.38 -5.99 -2.42
CA LEU A 146 9.04 -4.70 -2.66
C LEU A 146 9.79 -4.12 -1.44
N ALA A 147 9.50 -4.55 -0.21
CA ALA A 147 10.05 -3.94 1.01
C ALA A 147 11.58 -4.03 1.14
N LYS A 148 12.20 -4.98 0.43
CA LYS A 148 13.66 -5.17 0.40
C LYS A 148 14.41 -4.09 -0.38
N TYR A 149 13.75 -3.33 -1.25
CA TYR A 149 14.41 -2.32 -2.09
C TYR A 149 14.40 -0.93 -1.41
N THR A 150 15.55 -0.28 -1.31
CA THR A 150 15.64 1.06 -0.67
C THR A 150 15.05 2.17 -1.52
N ASN A 151 14.95 1.97 -2.84
CA ASN A 151 14.33 2.92 -3.75
C ASN A 151 12.79 2.85 -3.77
N VAL A 152 12.15 2.01 -2.95
CA VAL A 152 10.69 2.06 -2.73
C VAL A 152 10.37 3.14 -1.69
N ILE A 153 9.77 4.26 -2.10
CA ILE A 153 9.48 5.39 -1.21
C ILE A 153 8.23 5.13 -0.38
N GLY A 154 7.21 4.50 -0.95
CA GLY A 154 5.94 4.31 -0.27
C GLY A 154 4.94 3.52 -1.09
N PHE A 155 3.84 3.17 -0.43
CA PHE A 155 2.74 2.41 -1.02
C PHE A 155 1.44 3.21 -1.03
N PHE A 156 0.67 3.12 -2.10
CA PHE A 156 -0.71 3.63 -2.12
C PHE A 156 -1.68 2.51 -1.73
N ALA A 157 -2.42 2.71 -0.64
CA ALA A 157 -3.47 1.78 -0.19
C ALA A 157 -4.83 1.97 -0.89
N GLY A 158 -4.89 2.91 -1.83
CA GLY A 158 -6.07 3.17 -2.64
C GLY A 158 -5.83 4.34 -3.59
N ASN A 159 -6.55 4.32 -4.71
CA ASN A 159 -6.52 5.36 -5.74
C ASN A 159 -7.96 5.68 -6.15
N GLU A 160 -8.43 6.89 -5.85
CA GLU A 160 -9.77 7.40 -6.22
C GLU A 160 -10.90 6.42 -5.90
N VAL A 161 -10.83 5.79 -4.72
CA VAL A 161 -11.85 4.84 -4.29
C VAL A 161 -13.16 5.59 -4.05
N THR A 162 -13.13 6.57 -3.15
CA THR A 162 -14.22 7.55 -3.05
C THR A 162 -13.97 8.64 -4.10
N ASN A 163 -14.86 8.72 -5.10
CA ASN A 163 -14.80 9.73 -6.17
C ASN A 163 -16.15 10.43 -6.45
N ASN A 164 -17.14 10.21 -5.58
CA ASN A 164 -18.39 10.97 -5.51
C ASN A 164 -19.12 10.68 -4.19
N MET A 165 -20.20 11.42 -3.93
CA MET A 165 -20.92 11.39 -2.65
C MET A 165 -21.48 10.01 -2.29
N SER A 166 -21.86 9.21 -3.29
CA SER A 166 -22.44 7.87 -3.08
C SER A 166 -21.41 6.86 -2.59
N TYR A 167 -20.12 7.15 -2.76
CA TYR A 167 -19.02 6.24 -2.43
C TYR A 167 -18.18 6.70 -1.22
N THR A 168 -18.65 7.69 -0.46
CA THR A 168 -17.97 8.12 0.78
C THR A 168 -17.81 7.01 1.83
N PRO A 169 -18.71 6.02 1.99
CA PRO A 169 -18.49 4.90 2.91
C PRO A 169 -17.20 4.12 2.65
N ALA A 170 -16.74 4.06 1.40
CA ALA A 170 -15.55 3.29 1.01
C ALA A 170 -14.26 3.81 1.67
N SER A 171 -14.22 5.10 2.04
CA SER A 171 -13.06 5.69 2.73
C SER A 171 -12.73 5.01 4.06
N ALA A 172 -13.71 4.49 4.80
CA ALA A 172 -13.46 3.75 6.04
C ALA A 172 -12.68 2.43 5.79
N PHE A 173 -12.93 1.77 4.67
CA PHE A 173 -12.24 0.54 4.29
C PHE A 173 -10.83 0.82 3.81
N VAL A 174 -10.61 1.93 3.08
CA VAL A 174 -9.26 2.36 2.72
C VAL A 174 -8.43 2.72 3.96
N LYS A 175 -9.00 3.42 4.95
CA LYS A 175 -8.27 3.68 6.22
C LYS A 175 -7.96 2.40 7.00
N ALA A 176 -8.83 1.40 6.97
CA ALA A 176 -8.50 0.09 7.53
C ALA A 176 -7.33 -0.56 6.78
N ALA A 177 -7.32 -0.47 5.45
CA ALA A 177 -6.20 -0.96 4.63
C ALA A 177 -4.88 -0.25 4.94
N VAL A 178 -4.90 1.06 5.12
CA VAL A 178 -3.74 1.86 5.58
C VAL A 178 -3.26 1.36 6.94
N ARG A 179 -4.16 1.27 7.92
CA ARG A 179 -3.86 0.80 9.29
C ARG A 179 -3.19 -0.57 9.28
N ASP A 180 -3.79 -1.53 8.58
CA ASP A 180 -3.37 -2.92 8.63
C ASP A 180 -2.09 -3.14 7.81
N THR A 181 -1.92 -2.45 6.68
CA THR A 181 -0.66 -2.49 5.92
C THR A 181 0.50 -1.92 6.74
N LYS A 182 0.30 -0.81 7.45
CA LYS A 182 1.31 -0.22 8.35
C LYS A 182 1.65 -1.16 9.51
N SER A 183 0.64 -1.82 10.11
CA SER A 183 0.86 -2.84 11.14
C SER A 183 1.69 -4.00 10.61
N TYR A 184 1.36 -4.50 9.42
CA TYR A 184 2.09 -5.59 8.78
C TYR A 184 3.55 -5.24 8.50
N ILE A 185 3.83 -4.07 7.93
CA ILE A 185 5.20 -3.57 7.70
C ILE A 185 6.00 -3.55 9.01
N TYR A 186 5.39 -3.06 10.09
CA TYR A 186 6.01 -3.01 11.41
C TYR A 186 6.27 -4.41 11.99
N GLU A 187 5.28 -5.30 11.96
CA GLU A 187 5.35 -6.66 12.51
C GLU A 187 6.37 -7.54 11.79
N LYS A 188 6.53 -7.36 10.47
CA LYS A 188 7.54 -8.03 9.65
C LYS A 188 8.95 -7.51 9.89
N GLY A 189 9.11 -6.39 10.61
CA GLY A 189 10.40 -5.76 10.87
C GLY A 189 11.03 -5.16 9.63
N TYR A 190 10.22 -4.79 8.62
CA TYR A 190 10.70 -4.08 7.45
C TYR A 190 11.14 -2.65 7.79
N ARG A 191 11.79 -1.99 6.83
CA ARG A 191 12.00 -0.54 6.90
C ARG A 191 10.65 0.14 7.06
N ASP A 192 10.62 1.26 7.79
CA ASP A 192 9.43 2.12 7.93
C ASP A 192 9.08 2.74 6.56
N ILE A 193 8.40 1.97 5.71
CA ILE A 193 7.92 2.38 4.40
C ILE A 193 6.54 2.99 4.59
N PRO A 194 6.34 4.27 4.27
CA PRO A 194 5.07 4.94 4.47
C PRO A 194 3.96 4.40 3.57
N VAL A 195 2.72 4.46 4.05
CA VAL A 195 1.50 4.06 3.32
C VAL A 195 0.58 5.26 3.17
N GLY A 196 0.30 5.64 1.93
CA GLY A 196 -0.49 6.80 1.55
C GLY A 196 -1.78 6.48 0.78
N TYR A 197 -2.42 7.53 0.28
CA TYR A 197 -3.61 7.45 -0.56
C TYR A 197 -3.52 8.45 -1.72
N ALA A 198 -4.02 8.07 -2.89
CA ALA A 198 -4.16 8.94 -4.04
C ALA A 198 -5.65 9.29 -4.24
N ALA A 199 -5.99 10.56 -4.14
CA ALA A 199 -7.35 11.06 -4.27
C ALA A 199 -7.60 11.71 -5.62
N ASP A 200 -8.87 11.77 -6.03
CA ASP A 200 -9.34 12.62 -7.12
C ASP A 200 -9.53 14.07 -6.65
N ASP A 201 -9.89 14.96 -7.57
CA ASP A 201 -10.10 16.38 -7.30
C ASP A 201 -11.59 16.78 -7.38
N ASP A 202 -12.47 15.95 -6.81
CA ASP A 202 -13.89 16.29 -6.71
C ASP A 202 -14.09 17.50 -5.79
N ALA A 203 -14.70 18.57 -6.32
CA ALA A 203 -14.75 19.84 -5.62
C ALA A 203 -15.62 19.84 -4.35
N GLU A 204 -16.62 18.97 -4.28
CA GLU A 204 -17.51 18.87 -3.11
C GLU A 204 -16.87 18.03 -2.01
N LEU A 205 -16.03 17.05 -2.37
CA LEU A 205 -15.50 16.07 -1.44
C LEU A 205 -14.03 16.25 -1.08
N ARG A 206 -13.19 16.85 -1.94
CA ARG A 206 -11.73 16.88 -1.74
C ARG A 206 -11.32 17.33 -0.35
N GLY A 207 -11.98 18.35 0.21
CA GLY A 207 -11.69 18.86 1.55
C GLY A 207 -12.05 17.86 2.64
N ILE A 208 -13.21 17.19 2.51
CA ILE A 208 -13.69 16.19 3.48
C ILE A 208 -12.81 14.92 3.42
N ILE A 209 -12.47 14.46 2.22
CA ILE A 209 -11.62 13.27 2.01
C ILE A 209 -10.22 13.56 2.57
N THR A 210 -9.59 14.69 2.21
CA THR A 210 -8.29 15.11 2.74
C THR A 210 -8.29 15.15 4.27
N GLN A 211 -9.33 15.75 4.87
CA GLN A 211 -9.50 15.81 6.32
C GLN A 211 -9.65 14.42 6.95
N TYR A 212 -10.44 13.53 6.35
CA TYR A 212 -10.71 12.20 6.90
C TYR A 212 -9.48 11.30 6.91
N PHE A 213 -8.68 11.35 5.85
CA PHE A 213 -7.48 10.52 5.75
C PHE A 213 -6.33 10.99 6.62
N ASP A 214 -6.30 12.26 7.05
CA ASP A 214 -5.35 12.76 8.07
C ASP A 214 -5.88 12.66 9.52
N CYS A 215 -7.19 12.47 9.72
CA CYS A 215 -7.75 12.41 11.07
C CYS A 215 -7.49 11.08 11.81
N GLY A 216 -7.70 11.07 13.12
CA GLY A 216 -7.61 9.85 13.95
C GLY A 216 -6.19 9.60 14.46
N THR A 217 -5.86 8.33 14.72
CA THR A 217 -4.53 7.96 15.22
C THR A 217 -3.49 7.92 14.10
N ASP A 218 -2.21 8.02 14.46
CA ASP A 218 -1.11 7.86 13.50
C ASP A 218 -1.08 6.48 12.84
N ALA A 219 -1.65 5.46 13.47
CA ALA A 219 -1.78 4.14 12.85
C ALA A 219 -2.83 4.13 11.73
N GLU A 220 -3.91 4.91 11.86
CA GLU A 220 -5.08 4.85 10.96
C GLU A 220 -5.03 5.90 9.83
N ARG A 221 -4.32 7.01 10.04
CA ARG A 221 -4.14 8.03 9.02
C ARG A 221 -3.05 7.64 8.02
N VAL A 222 -3.13 8.23 6.84
CA VAL A 222 -2.12 8.08 5.80
C VAL A 222 -0.81 8.78 6.19
N ASP A 223 0.31 8.25 5.72
CA ASP A 223 1.64 8.84 5.95
C ASP A 223 1.97 9.92 4.92
N PHE A 224 1.35 9.88 3.75
CA PHE A 224 1.42 10.91 2.70
C PHE A 224 0.13 10.94 1.88
N TRP A 225 -0.05 12.04 1.14
CA TRP A 225 -1.21 12.31 0.33
C TRP A 225 -0.83 12.60 -1.13
N GLY A 226 -1.45 11.85 -2.04
CA GLY A 226 -1.43 12.12 -3.47
C GLY A 226 -2.74 12.77 -3.91
N LEU A 227 -2.66 13.83 -4.71
CA LEU A 227 -3.80 14.40 -5.43
C LEU A 227 -3.63 14.19 -6.94
N ASN A 228 -4.56 13.49 -7.57
CA ASN A 228 -4.66 13.40 -9.03
C ASN A 228 -5.34 14.67 -9.52
N ILE A 229 -4.56 15.62 -10.05
CA ILE A 229 -5.03 16.97 -10.34
C ILE A 229 -4.79 17.38 -11.79
N TYR A 230 -5.87 17.77 -12.47
CA TYR A 230 -5.85 18.14 -13.88
C TYR A 230 -6.39 19.56 -14.14
N GLU A 231 -6.47 20.41 -13.10
CA GLU A 231 -7.04 21.77 -13.22
C GLU A 231 -6.21 22.70 -14.13
N TRP A 232 -4.90 22.49 -14.26
CA TRP A 232 -4.06 23.29 -15.15
C TRP A 232 -4.01 22.70 -16.56
N CYS A 233 -4.67 23.36 -17.51
CA CYS A 233 -4.65 22.98 -18.93
C CYS A 233 -4.07 24.09 -19.80
N GLY A 234 -3.11 23.74 -20.68
CA GLY A 234 -2.51 24.66 -21.65
C GLY A 234 -1.82 25.87 -20.99
N ASN A 235 -2.02 27.06 -21.56
CA ASN A 235 -1.43 28.29 -21.03
C ASN A 235 -2.29 28.88 -19.90
N SER A 236 -2.16 28.31 -18.70
CA SER A 236 -2.77 28.82 -17.47
C SER A 236 -1.74 29.54 -16.58
N SER A 237 -2.11 29.82 -15.34
CA SER A 237 -1.28 30.47 -14.31
C SER A 237 -1.60 29.87 -12.93
N PHE A 238 -0.75 30.12 -11.93
CA PHE A 238 -0.96 29.67 -10.55
C PHE A 238 -2.35 30.06 -10.00
N GLN A 239 -2.84 31.27 -10.33
CA GLN A 239 -4.16 31.73 -9.90
C GLN A 239 -5.28 31.17 -10.76
N SER A 240 -5.17 31.25 -12.10
CA SER A 240 -6.28 30.86 -13.00
C SER A 240 -6.52 29.36 -13.06
N SER A 241 -5.50 28.54 -12.75
CA SER A 241 -5.62 27.09 -12.70
C SER A 241 -6.33 26.58 -11.44
N GLY A 242 -6.47 27.39 -10.39
CA GLY A 242 -6.93 26.89 -9.08
C GLY A 242 -5.79 26.40 -8.17
N TYR A 243 -4.55 26.27 -8.67
CA TYR A 243 -3.41 25.83 -7.86
C TYR A 243 -3.12 26.73 -6.66
N ALA A 244 -3.44 28.02 -6.75
CA ALA A 244 -3.37 28.93 -5.61
C ALA A 244 -4.32 28.54 -4.47
N ASP A 245 -5.55 28.15 -4.81
CA ASP A 245 -6.54 27.71 -3.83
C ASP A 245 -6.16 26.35 -3.26
N ARG A 246 -5.75 25.39 -4.10
CA ARG A 246 -5.24 24.08 -3.64
C ARG A 246 -4.04 24.24 -2.70
N THR A 247 -3.09 25.10 -3.05
CA THR A 247 -1.91 25.36 -2.19
C THR A 247 -2.33 25.90 -0.83
N LYS A 248 -3.26 26.84 -0.80
CA LYS A 248 -3.80 27.41 0.44
C LYS A 248 -4.55 26.36 1.28
N GLU A 249 -5.34 25.49 0.65
CA GLU A 249 -6.05 24.39 1.32
C GLU A 249 -5.08 23.44 2.05
N PHE A 250 -3.91 23.16 1.46
CA PHE A 250 -2.91 22.24 2.01
C PHE A 250 -1.84 22.91 2.92
N GLU A 251 -1.87 24.24 3.11
CA GLU A 251 -0.95 24.93 4.04
C GLU A 251 -1.05 24.39 5.48
N ALA A 252 -2.25 23.98 5.89
CA ALA A 252 -2.52 23.43 7.22
C ALA A 252 -2.34 21.90 7.31
N PHE A 253 -1.87 21.24 6.26
CA PHE A 253 -1.66 19.79 6.24
C PHE A 253 -0.36 19.40 6.94
N ASN A 254 -0.33 18.31 7.69
CA ASN A 254 0.80 17.95 8.55
C ASN A 254 1.65 16.76 8.03
N ILE A 255 1.24 16.14 6.92
CA ILE A 255 1.94 15.08 6.20
C ILE A 255 2.31 15.55 4.79
N PRO A 256 3.26 14.89 4.10
CA PRO A 256 3.62 15.26 2.74
C PRO A 256 2.44 15.14 1.78
N ALA A 257 2.24 16.19 0.99
CA ALA A 257 1.28 16.21 -0.10
C ALA A 257 2.01 16.46 -1.43
N PHE A 258 1.60 15.77 -2.49
CA PHE A 258 2.14 15.93 -3.84
C PHE A 258 1.06 15.62 -4.88
N PHE A 259 1.32 16.00 -6.13
CA PHE A 259 0.43 15.61 -7.22
C PHE A 259 0.75 14.18 -7.64
N SER A 260 -0.09 13.22 -7.27
CA SER A 260 0.10 11.81 -7.65
C SER A 260 -0.16 11.57 -9.13
N GLU A 261 -0.88 12.48 -9.77
CA GLU A 261 -0.99 12.64 -11.22
C GLU A 261 -1.17 14.12 -11.56
N TYR A 262 -0.54 14.59 -12.65
CA TYR A 262 -0.85 15.85 -13.31
C TYR A 262 -0.51 15.82 -14.80
N GLY A 263 -0.95 16.83 -15.54
CA GLY A 263 -0.63 17.01 -16.97
C GLY A 263 -1.86 16.92 -17.88
N CYS A 264 -2.84 17.79 -17.64
CA CYS A 264 -4.08 17.89 -18.43
C CYS A 264 -3.81 17.90 -19.93
N ASN A 265 -4.50 17.04 -20.68
CA ASN A 265 -4.31 16.88 -22.13
C ASN A 265 -5.43 17.52 -22.98
N THR A 266 -6.28 18.38 -22.42
CA THR A 266 -7.36 19.06 -23.17
C THR A 266 -6.82 20.03 -24.22
N ILE A 267 -5.65 20.62 -23.97
CA ILE A 267 -4.89 21.44 -24.93
C ILE A 267 -3.58 20.72 -25.23
N ARG A 268 -3.31 20.47 -26.52
CA ARG A 268 -2.10 19.77 -27.01
C ARG A 268 -1.36 20.60 -28.06
N PRO A 269 -0.01 20.49 -28.16
CA PRO A 269 0.85 19.69 -27.29
C PRO A 269 0.88 20.22 -25.86
N ARG A 270 1.12 19.33 -24.89
CA ARG A 270 1.24 19.73 -23.49
C ARG A 270 2.60 20.41 -23.29
N GLU A 271 2.57 21.68 -22.92
CA GLU A 271 3.78 22.48 -22.67
C GLU A 271 4.32 22.35 -21.24
N PHE A 272 3.59 21.65 -20.36
CA PHE A 272 3.91 21.36 -18.95
C PHE A 272 4.33 22.58 -18.12
N LYS A 273 3.72 23.75 -18.37
CA LYS A 273 4.03 25.00 -17.64
C LYS A 273 3.65 24.93 -16.17
N GLU A 274 2.72 24.06 -15.80
CA GLU A 274 2.36 23.74 -14.43
C GLU A 274 3.56 23.23 -13.60
N ALA A 275 4.55 22.58 -14.23
CA ALA A 275 5.77 22.17 -13.54
C ALA A 275 6.58 23.36 -13.03
N GLU A 276 6.59 24.49 -13.76
CA GLU A 276 7.26 25.72 -13.31
C GLU A 276 6.62 26.27 -12.04
N ALA A 277 5.28 26.23 -11.95
CA ALA A 277 4.56 26.62 -10.75
C ALA A 277 4.81 25.64 -9.59
N LEU A 278 4.67 24.33 -9.84
CA LEU A 278 4.79 23.26 -8.85
C LEU A 278 6.17 23.23 -8.17
N PHE A 279 7.24 23.41 -8.93
CA PHE A 279 8.60 23.46 -8.41
C PHE A 279 9.07 24.89 -8.07
N GLY A 280 8.17 25.87 -8.16
CA GLY A 280 8.41 27.27 -7.82
C GLY A 280 8.17 27.59 -6.34
N PRO A 281 8.64 28.76 -5.87
CA PRO A 281 8.62 29.13 -4.44
C PRO A 281 7.23 29.32 -3.84
N GLN A 282 6.18 29.42 -4.68
CA GLN A 282 4.80 29.51 -4.23
C GLN A 282 4.27 28.15 -3.78
N MET A 283 4.73 27.05 -4.38
CA MET A 283 4.17 25.71 -4.16
C MET A 283 5.11 24.81 -3.35
N THR A 284 6.43 24.94 -3.47
CA THR A 284 7.39 24.05 -2.79
C THR A 284 7.38 24.14 -1.26
N LYS A 285 6.71 25.13 -0.68
CA LYS A 285 6.48 25.22 0.77
C LYS A 285 5.38 24.27 1.27
N VAL A 286 4.54 23.79 0.36
CA VAL A 286 3.36 22.98 0.65
C VAL A 286 3.47 21.62 -0.05
N TRP A 287 3.80 21.63 -1.34
CA TRP A 287 3.83 20.47 -2.20
C TRP A 287 5.23 19.88 -2.32
N SER A 288 5.32 18.56 -2.21
CA SER A 288 6.55 17.78 -2.37
C SER A 288 6.84 17.42 -3.85
N GLY A 289 6.33 18.19 -4.81
CA GLY A 289 6.45 17.91 -6.25
C GLY A 289 5.25 17.15 -6.81
N GLY A 290 5.47 16.33 -7.84
CA GLY A 290 4.40 15.59 -8.49
C GLY A 290 4.85 14.62 -9.58
N ILE A 291 3.89 13.84 -10.07
CA ILE A 291 4.07 12.75 -11.04
C ILE A 291 3.26 13.05 -12.29
N VAL A 292 3.92 13.19 -13.45
CA VAL A 292 3.23 13.39 -14.73
C VAL A 292 2.53 12.09 -15.15
N TYR A 293 1.30 12.20 -15.63
CA TYR A 293 0.58 11.10 -16.27
C TYR A 293 0.70 11.24 -17.81
N MET A 294 1.36 10.35 -18.56
CA MET A 294 2.11 9.13 -18.20
C MET A 294 3.23 8.88 -19.24
N PHE A 295 4.09 7.87 -19.02
CA PHE A 295 5.19 7.55 -19.93
C PHE A 295 4.71 7.06 -21.30
N GLN A 296 4.05 5.91 -21.35
CA GLN A 296 3.60 5.25 -22.57
C GLN A 296 2.28 5.84 -23.09
N GLN A 297 2.20 6.03 -24.40
CA GLN A 297 1.00 6.45 -25.09
C GLN A 297 0.01 5.29 -25.20
N GLU A 298 -1.20 5.57 -24.72
CA GLU A 298 -2.36 4.69 -24.77
C GLU A 298 -3.52 5.43 -25.46
N ASP A 299 -4.67 4.77 -25.61
CA ASP A 299 -5.87 5.37 -26.22
C ASP A 299 -6.34 6.67 -25.54
N ASN A 300 -5.94 6.87 -24.28
CA ASN A 300 -6.25 8.04 -23.46
C ASN A 300 -5.49 9.32 -23.85
N ASN A 301 -4.51 9.25 -24.76
CA ASN A 301 -3.73 10.41 -25.21
C ASN A 301 -2.89 11.13 -24.14
N TYR A 302 -2.35 10.40 -23.17
CA TYR A 302 -1.49 10.95 -22.11
C TYR A 302 -0.01 10.60 -22.21
N GLY A 303 0.41 9.76 -23.17
CA GLY A 303 1.80 9.35 -23.28
C GLY A 303 2.74 10.45 -23.76
N VAL A 304 4.01 10.33 -23.37
CA VAL A 304 5.12 11.12 -23.93
C VAL A 304 5.98 10.31 -24.89
N VAL A 305 5.85 8.98 -24.89
CA VAL A 305 6.49 8.10 -25.87
C VAL A 305 5.48 7.08 -26.43
N SER A 306 5.72 6.56 -27.62
CA SER A 306 5.13 5.32 -28.11
C SER A 306 6.21 4.24 -28.27
N ILE A 307 5.84 2.99 -28.04
CA ILE A 307 6.75 1.84 -28.05
C ILE A 307 6.33 0.89 -29.17
N GLU A 308 7.24 0.61 -30.09
CA GLU A 308 7.08 -0.37 -31.17
C GLU A 308 8.17 -1.44 -31.06
N GLY A 309 7.81 -2.60 -30.50
CA GLY A 309 8.78 -3.62 -30.10
C GLY A 309 9.78 -3.07 -29.08
N ASP A 310 11.07 -3.09 -29.41
CA ASP A 310 12.14 -2.55 -28.56
C ASP A 310 12.48 -1.09 -28.88
N THR A 311 11.74 -0.43 -29.77
CA THR A 311 12.03 0.94 -30.21
C THR A 311 11.10 1.94 -29.54
N ILE A 312 11.69 2.98 -28.93
CA ILE A 312 10.96 4.12 -28.40
C ILE A 312 10.90 5.23 -29.44
N HIS A 313 9.69 5.74 -29.68
CA HIS A 313 9.43 6.95 -30.43
C HIS A 313 8.97 8.05 -29.47
N THR A 314 9.79 9.10 -29.30
CA THR A 314 9.41 10.27 -28.51
C THR A 314 8.28 11.02 -29.22
N LEU A 315 7.22 11.34 -28.49
CA LEU A 315 6.07 12.10 -29.01
C LEU A 315 6.25 13.60 -28.80
N THR A 316 5.33 14.40 -29.36
CA THR A 316 5.38 15.87 -29.32
C THR A 316 5.51 16.43 -27.90
N ASP A 317 4.92 15.76 -26.90
CA ASP A 317 4.93 16.20 -25.50
C ASP A 317 6.30 15.97 -24.81
N PHE A 318 7.12 15.02 -25.28
CA PHE A 318 8.41 14.65 -24.68
C PHE A 318 9.41 15.82 -24.56
N PRO A 319 9.74 16.57 -25.64
CA PRO A 319 10.70 17.67 -25.54
C PRO A 319 10.19 18.82 -24.66
N TYR A 320 8.87 19.06 -24.59
CA TYR A 320 8.31 20.05 -23.68
C TYR A 320 8.49 19.62 -22.23
N LEU A 321 8.16 18.36 -21.91
CA LEU A 321 8.34 17.82 -20.56
C LEU A 321 9.81 17.85 -20.15
N SER A 322 10.71 17.32 -20.98
CA SER A 322 12.16 17.33 -20.70
C SER A 322 12.66 18.74 -20.39
N SER A 323 12.27 19.73 -21.21
CA SER A 323 12.66 21.14 -21.03
C SER A 323 12.15 21.74 -19.71
N GLN A 324 10.90 21.46 -19.32
CA GLN A 324 10.34 21.96 -18.06
C GLN A 324 10.97 21.28 -16.85
N MET A 325 11.13 19.96 -16.90
CA MET A 325 11.72 19.19 -15.80
C MET A 325 13.20 19.53 -15.62
N ALA A 326 13.95 19.88 -16.68
CA ALA A 326 15.32 20.37 -16.55
C ALA A 326 15.43 21.72 -15.81
N LYS A 327 14.38 22.55 -15.86
CA LYS A 327 14.29 23.82 -15.13
C LYS A 327 13.83 23.65 -13.68
N ALA A 328 13.11 22.57 -13.37
CA ALA A 328 12.64 22.26 -12.02
C ALA A 328 13.82 22.00 -11.06
N LYS A 329 14.21 23.05 -10.34
CA LYS A 329 15.29 23.08 -9.33
C LYS A 329 14.76 23.65 -8.01
N PRO A 330 13.82 22.95 -7.34
CA PRO A 330 13.25 23.43 -6.09
C PRO A 330 14.33 23.53 -5.00
N THR A 331 14.24 24.57 -4.17
CA THR A 331 15.08 24.73 -2.98
C THR A 331 14.30 24.35 -1.74
N GLY A 332 14.79 23.36 -1.00
CA GLY A 332 14.20 22.91 0.25
C GLY A 332 15.00 23.31 1.49
N THR A 333 14.48 22.92 2.65
CA THR A 333 15.16 23.05 3.95
C THR A 333 15.84 21.73 4.30
N ASN A 334 17.04 21.75 4.88
CA ASN A 334 17.63 20.49 5.36
C ASN A 334 16.81 19.93 6.56
N MET A 335 16.62 18.61 6.62
CA MET A 335 15.87 17.90 7.66
C MET A 335 16.27 18.31 9.09
N ALA A 336 17.55 18.57 9.34
CA ALA A 336 18.05 18.99 10.65
C ALA A 336 17.58 20.40 11.05
N GLN A 337 17.35 21.27 10.07
CA GLN A 337 16.87 22.64 10.25
C GLN A 337 15.35 22.74 10.15
N TYR A 338 14.70 21.75 9.54
CA TYR A 338 13.26 21.71 9.39
C TYR A 338 12.57 21.42 10.73
N THR A 339 11.65 22.31 11.14
CA THR A 339 10.81 22.14 12.33
C THR A 339 9.35 22.14 11.90
N PRO A 340 8.61 21.03 12.02
CA PRO A 340 7.19 20.98 11.71
C PRO A 340 6.40 22.00 12.54
N THR A 341 5.65 22.87 11.89
CA THR A 341 4.79 23.88 12.55
C THR A 341 3.37 23.37 12.77
N VAL A 342 2.89 22.50 11.87
CA VAL A 342 1.63 21.78 12.01
C VAL A 342 1.95 20.35 12.40
N THR A 343 1.48 19.93 13.57
CA THR A 343 1.76 18.60 14.13
C THR A 343 0.50 17.87 14.59
N ALA A 344 -0.60 18.58 14.77
CA ALA A 344 -1.88 17.97 15.14
C ALA A 344 -2.52 17.31 13.91
N ASN A 345 -3.04 16.11 14.08
CA ASN A 345 -3.87 15.43 13.09
C ASN A 345 -5.17 16.21 12.90
N ALA A 346 -5.73 16.18 11.70
CA ALA A 346 -7.03 16.79 11.43
C ALA A 346 -8.15 16.24 12.35
N ALA A 347 -9.16 17.07 12.62
CA ALA A 347 -10.39 16.57 13.24
C ALA A 347 -11.17 15.72 12.24
N CYS A 348 -11.71 14.57 12.64
CA CYS A 348 -12.50 13.75 11.73
C CYS A 348 -13.81 14.44 11.33
N PRO A 349 -14.21 14.39 10.04
CA PRO A 349 -15.52 14.87 9.61
C PRO A 349 -16.68 14.19 10.34
N THR A 350 -17.72 14.95 10.64
CA THR A 350 -18.97 14.41 11.20
C THR A 350 -19.78 13.73 10.12
N VAL A 351 -20.27 12.52 10.40
CA VAL A 351 -21.17 11.79 9.50
C VAL A 351 -22.47 12.57 9.27
N ASN A 352 -22.85 12.75 8.01
CA ASN A 352 -24.05 13.46 7.56
C ASN A 352 -24.44 12.97 6.14
N THR A 353 -25.45 13.56 5.51
CA THR A 353 -25.94 13.14 4.18
C THR A 353 -24.89 13.15 3.06
N THR A 354 -23.84 13.96 3.18
CA THR A 354 -22.73 14.07 2.22
C THR A 354 -21.58 13.13 2.58
N TRP A 355 -21.31 12.92 3.88
CA TRP A 355 -20.19 12.11 4.37
C TRP A 355 -20.67 10.93 5.20
N GLN A 356 -20.50 9.71 4.70
CA GLN A 356 -21.01 8.47 5.31
C GLN A 356 -19.90 7.51 5.78
N ALA A 357 -18.73 8.02 6.14
CA ALA A 357 -17.66 7.25 6.76
C ALA A 357 -17.36 7.73 8.18
N GLY A 358 -17.68 6.88 9.16
CA GLY A 358 -17.42 7.08 10.57
C GLY A 358 -15.96 6.84 10.95
N THR A 359 -15.63 7.03 12.23
CA THR A 359 -14.27 6.91 12.75
C THR A 359 -13.91 5.50 13.22
N VAL A 360 -14.90 4.66 13.48
CA VAL A 360 -14.66 3.23 13.72
C VAL A 360 -14.45 2.57 12.35
N LEU A 361 -13.33 1.88 12.20
CA LEU A 361 -12.94 1.22 10.96
C LEU A 361 -13.30 -0.28 10.98
N PRO A 362 -13.43 -0.93 9.82
CA PRO A 362 -13.53 -2.39 9.74
C PRO A 362 -12.43 -3.11 10.55
N PRO A 363 -12.72 -4.33 11.06
CA PRO A 363 -11.72 -5.13 11.77
C PRO A 363 -10.56 -5.51 10.84
N THR A 364 -9.39 -5.75 11.42
CA THR A 364 -8.24 -6.31 10.70
C THR A 364 -8.60 -7.71 10.19
N PRO A 365 -8.35 -8.02 8.90
CA PRO A 365 -8.62 -9.35 8.37
C PRO A 365 -7.80 -10.43 9.09
N ASN A 366 -8.49 -11.39 9.73
CA ASN A 366 -7.89 -12.47 10.50
C ASN A 366 -8.35 -13.84 9.99
N LYS A 367 -7.46 -14.54 9.27
CA LYS A 367 -7.75 -15.83 8.64
C LYS A 367 -8.04 -16.94 9.65
N GLU A 368 -7.38 -16.91 10.81
CA GLU A 368 -7.58 -17.91 11.87
C GLU A 368 -8.99 -17.76 12.47
N LEU A 369 -9.43 -16.53 12.78
CA LEU A 369 -10.79 -16.27 13.27
C LEU A 369 -11.85 -16.79 12.31
N CYS A 370 -11.69 -16.53 10.99
CA CYS A 370 -12.61 -17.03 9.97
C CYS A 370 -12.65 -18.56 9.92
N SER A 371 -11.48 -19.20 9.93
CA SER A 371 -11.37 -20.66 9.91
C SER A 371 -11.99 -21.28 11.17
N CYS A 372 -11.68 -20.76 12.36
CA CYS A 372 -12.26 -21.19 13.62
C CYS A 372 -13.80 -21.06 13.61
N MET A 373 -14.32 -19.96 13.06
CA MET A 373 -15.75 -19.74 12.93
C MET A 373 -16.38 -20.78 12.00
N ALA A 374 -15.84 -20.97 10.79
CA ALA A 374 -16.35 -21.91 9.79
C ALA A 374 -16.31 -23.37 10.28
N GLU A 375 -15.31 -23.75 11.08
CA GLU A 375 -15.22 -25.07 11.71
C GLU A 375 -16.19 -25.27 12.88
N SER A 376 -16.59 -24.20 13.55
CA SER A 376 -17.50 -24.24 14.70
C SER A 376 -18.98 -24.33 14.32
N VAL A 377 -19.34 -24.11 13.05
CA VAL A 377 -20.74 -24.10 12.62
C VAL A 377 -21.28 -25.51 12.32
N THR A 378 -22.57 -25.71 12.57
CA THR A 378 -23.29 -26.96 12.25
C THR A 378 -23.86 -26.93 10.83
N CYS A 379 -24.54 -25.84 10.47
CA CYS A 379 -25.07 -25.67 9.11
C CYS A 379 -24.07 -24.91 8.25
N ARG A 380 -23.70 -25.48 7.09
CA ARG A 380 -22.63 -24.96 6.21
C ARG A 380 -23.09 -24.92 4.76
N PRO A 381 -22.53 -24.03 3.93
CA PRO A 381 -22.74 -24.11 2.49
C PRO A 381 -22.22 -25.45 1.96
N LYS A 382 -22.87 -25.95 0.91
CA LYS A 382 -22.37 -27.11 0.17
C LYS A 382 -21.09 -26.70 -0.59
N ALA A 383 -20.13 -27.62 -0.69
CA ALA A 383 -18.92 -27.36 -1.47
C ALA A 383 -19.24 -27.14 -2.96
N GLY A 384 -18.47 -26.25 -3.60
CA GLY A 384 -18.56 -26.01 -5.05
C GLY A 384 -19.69 -25.08 -5.49
N LEU A 385 -20.25 -24.27 -4.59
CA LEU A 385 -21.14 -23.17 -4.99
C LEU A 385 -20.35 -22.12 -5.77
N SER A 386 -20.96 -21.55 -6.82
CA SER A 386 -20.38 -20.40 -7.48
C SER A 386 -20.51 -19.16 -6.60
N GLY A 387 -19.62 -18.17 -6.76
CA GLY A 387 -19.73 -16.90 -6.01
C GLY A 387 -21.09 -16.21 -6.19
N LYS A 388 -21.74 -16.39 -7.35
CA LYS A 388 -23.10 -15.93 -7.59
C LYS A 388 -24.14 -16.66 -6.72
N ASP A 389 -24.01 -17.97 -6.58
CA ASP A 389 -24.91 -18.76 -5.73
C ASP A 389 -24.70 -18.43 -4.24
N VAL A 390 -23.44 -18.21 -3.84
CA VAL A 390 -23.08 -17.77 -2.49
C VAL A 390 -23.74 -16.43 -2.18
N GLY A 391 -23.59 -15.44 -3.06
CA GLY A 391 -24.22 -14.12 -2.92
C GLY A 391 -25.75 -14.17 -2.88
N ASN A 392 -26.36 -14.97 -3.77
CA ASN A 392 -27.82 -15.17 -3.76
C ASN A 392 -28.29 -15.80 -2.45
N LEU A 393 -27.58 -16.81 -1.95
CA LEU A 393 -27.96 -17.51 -0.73
C LEU A 393 -27.77 -16.63 0.51
N LEU A 394 -26.71 -15.82 0.56
CA LEU A 394 -26.52 -14.76 1.56
C LEU A 394 -27.74 -13.82 1.57
N GLY A 395 -28.14 -13.30 0.40
CA GLY A 395 -29.32 -12.44 0.30
C GLY A 395 -30.61 -13.10 0.83
N ILE A 396 -30.81 -14.39 0.54
CA ILE A 396 -31.95 -15.16 1.04
C ILE A 396 -31.89 -15.31 2.55
N VAL A 397 -30.78 -15.78 3.12
CA VAL A 397 -30.70 -16.05 4.57
C VAL A 397 -30.77 -14.76 5.39
N CYS A 398 -30.14 -13.68 4.94
CA CYS A 398 -30.23 -12.37 5.59
C CYS A 398 -31.66 -11.79 5.51
N GLY A 399 -32.41 -12.11 4.45
CA GLY A 399 -33.82 -11.73 4.34
C GLY A 399 -34.77 -12.57 5.21
N LEU A 400 -34.38 -13.80 5.56
CA LEU A 400 -35.17 -14.71 6.40
C LEU A 400 -34.96 -14.49 7.90
N SER A 401 -33.86 -13.85 8.32
CA SER A 401 -33.58 -13.55 9.72
C SER A 401 -32.85 -12.22 9.86
N GLU A 402 -33.44 -11.32 10.65
CA GLU A 402 -32.86 -10.01 10.97
C GLU A 402 -31.49 -10.10 11.67
N LYS A 403 -31.18 -11.24 12.31
CA LYS A 403 -29.98 -11.42 13.13
C LYS A 403 -28.94 -12.35 12.52
N ALA A 404 -29.30 -13.15 11.53
CA ALA A 404 -28.39 -14.14 10.96
C ALA A 404 -27.11 -13.51 10.39
N CYS A 405 -27.24 -12.31 9.83
CA CYS A 405 -26.13 -11.63 9.17
C CYS A 405 -25.47 -10.53 10.00
N THR A 406 -25.88 -10.31 11.25
CA THR A 406 -25.31 -9.24 12.09
C THR A 406 -23.79 -9.37 12.25
N GLY A 407 -23.30 -10.61 12.45
CA GLY A 407 -21.86 -10.86 12.66
C GLY A 407 -20.98 -10.74 11.40
N ILE A 408 -21.58 -10.61 10.22
CA ILE A 408 -20.87 -10.48 8.93
C ILE A 408 -21.16 -9.14 8.23
N SER A 409 -22.09 -8.34 8.76
CA SER A 409 -22.48 -7.07 8.16
C SER A 409 -21.56 -5.94 8.62
N GLY A 410 -21.46 -4.90 7.78
CA GLY A 410 -20.71 -3.68 8.07
C GLY A 410 -21.46 -2.44 7.63
N ASN A 411 -21.38 -1.37 8.43
CA ASN A 411 -21.90 -0.05 8.10
C ASN A 411 -20.88 1.00 8.51
N ALA A 412 -20.23 1.61 7.52
CA ALA A 412 -19.21 2.62 7.73
C ALA A 412 -19.76 3.89 8.37
N ALA A 413 -21.01 4.28 8.08
CA ALA A 413 -21.60 5.49 8.64
C ALA A 413 -21.85 5.37 10.14
N THR A 414 -22.35 4.21 10.60
CA THR A 414 -22.57 3.96 12.03
C THR A 414 -21.33 3.44 12.74
N GLY A 415 -20.28 3.05 11.99
CA GLY A 415 -19.08 2.44 12.56
C GLY A 415 -19.34 1.05 13.14
N THR A 416 -20.32 0.33 12.60
CA THR A 416 -20.72 -1.00 13.09
C THR A 416 -20.22 -2.07 12.13
N PHE A 417 -19.32 -2.93 12.60
CA PHE A 417 -18.79 -4.05 11.82
C PHE A 417 -18.86 -5.32 12.65
N GLY A 418 -19.43 -6.38 12.06
CA GLY A 418 -19.38 -7.71 12.64
C GLY A 418 -17.96 -8.26 12.64
N SER A 419 -17.62 -9.08 13.64
CA SER A 419 -16.31 -9.69 13.81
C SER A 419 -15.88 -10.54 12.60
N PHE A 420 -16.84 -11.01 11.80
CA PHE A 420 -16.61 -11.86 10.62
C PHE A 420 -16.85 -11.12 9.30
N SER A 421 -17.05 -9.80 9.31
CA SER A 421 -17.31 -9.02 8.08
C SER A 421 -16.11 -8.98 7.12
N MET A 422 -14.92 -9.34 7.61
CA MET A 422 -13.68 -9.44 6.84
C MET A 422 -13.42 -10.84 6.27
N CYS A 423 -14.22 -11.85 6.66
CA CYS A 423 -14.06 -13.21 6.15
C CYS A 423 -14.50 -13.31 4.69
N ASP A 424 -14.04 -14.35 3.99
CA ASP A 424 -14.46 -14.63 2.62
C ASP A 424 -15.95 -14.99 2.55
N ALA A 425 -16.56 -14.82 1.38
CA ALA A 425 -18.01 -14.93 1.21
C ALA A 425 -18.57 -16.31 1.62
N ASP A 426 -17.81 -17.39 1.41
CA ASP A 426 -18.20 -18.74 1.82
C ASP A 426 -18.29 -18.88 3.35
N ASP A 427 -17.32 -18.31 4.06
CA ASP A 427 -17.30 -18.31 5.53
C ASP A 427 -18.41 -17.41 6.07
N GLN A 428 -18.63 -16.24 5.46
CA GLN A 428 -19.76 -15.38 5.82
C GLN A 428 -21.10 -16.11 5.65
N LEU A 429 -21.26 -16.85 4.55
CA LEU A 429 -22.44 -17.67 4.30
C LEU A 429 -22.58 -18.79 5.33
N ALA A 430 -21.48 -19.46 5.70
CA ALA A 430 -21.46 -20.47 6.75
C ALA A 430 -21.95 -19.91 8.10
N TRP A 431 -21.49 -18.72 8.48
CA TRP A 431 -21.98 -18.01 9.66
C TRP A 431 -23.49 -17.76 9.57
N ALA A 432 -23.96 -17.16 8.48
CA ALA A 432 -25.35 -16.75 8.33
C ALA A 432 -26.32 -17.95 8.32
N LEU A 433 -25.98 -19.01 7.56
CA LEU A 433 -26.75 -20.26 7.54
C LEU A 433 -26.85 -20.89 8.91
N ASN A 434 -25.74 -20.92 9.66
CA ASN A 434 -25.72 -21.50 11.00
C ASN A 434 -26.49 -20.66 12.01
N ALA A 435 -26.37 -19.33 11.96
CA ALA A 435 -27.14 -18.43 12.80
C ALA A 435 -28.66 -18.62 12.60
N TYR A 436 -29.10 -18.66 11.34
CA TYR A 436 -30.49 -18.98 10.98
C TYR A 436 -30.91 -20.39 11.46
N TYR A 437 -30.08 -21.40 11.22
CA TYR A 437 -30.35 -22.77 11.66
C TYR A 437 -30.54 -22.84 13.18
N LEU A 438 -29.69 -22.18 13.97
CA LEU A 438 -29.80 -22.16 15.43
C LEU A 438 -31.07 -21.44 15.91
N GLU A 439 -31.49 -20.37 15.22
CA GLU A 439 -32.77 -19.70 15.47
C GLU A 439 -33.95 -20.65 15.21
N GLN A 440 -33.98 -21.29 14.04
CA GLN A 440 -35.04 -22.23 13.68
C GLN A 440 -35.06 -23.48 14.57
N LYS A 441 -33.89 -23.97 14.98
CA LYS A 441 -33.78 -25.08 15.93
C LYS A 441 -34.41 -24.73 17.27
N LYS A 442 -34.21 -23.52 17.79
CA LYS A 442 -34.88 -23.04 19.00
C LYS A 442 -36.40 -22.92 18.83
N ALA A 443 -36.86 -22.59 17.61
CA ALA A 443 -38.27 -22.54 17.25
C ALA A 443 -38.92 -23.92 16.96
N GLY A 444 -38.16 -25.02 17.01
CA GLY A 444 -38.66 -26.37 16.74
C GLY A 444 -38.57 -26.83 15.27
N ASN A 445 -38.02 -26.00 14.37
CA ASN A 445 -37.93 -26.26 12.93
C ASN A 445 -36.55 -26.80 12.48
N GLY A 446 -35.69 -27.21 13.41
CA GLY A 446 -34.28 -27.52 13.14
C GLY A 446 -34.03 -28.65 12.14
N ALA A 447 -34.96 -29.60 11.97
CA ALA A 447 -34.76 -30.76 11.09
C ALA A 447 -34.66 -30.40 9.59
N SER A 448 -35.31 -29.32 9.15
CA SER A 448 -35.34 -28.88 7.75
C SER A 448 -34.68 -27.52 7.51
N ALA A 449 -34.22 -26.85 8.57
CA ALA A 449 -33.75 -25.47 8.50
C ALA A 449 -32.38 -25.28 7.80
N CYS A 450 -31.64 -26.36 7.53
CA CYS A 450 -30.30 -26.27 6.93
C CYS A 450 -30.23 -26.66 5.45
N ASP A 451 -31.30 -27.18 4.85
CA ASP A 451 -31.21 -27.76 3.50
C ASP A 451 -31.03 -26.69 2.40
N PHE A 452 -31.79 -25.58 2.47
CA PHE A 452 -31.78 -24.51 1.46
C PHE A 452 -31.85 -25.01 0.01
N LYS A 453 -32.75 -25.96 -0.27
CA LYS A 453 -32.90 -26.63 -1.58
C LYS A 453 -31.65 -27.39 -2.00
N GLY A 454 -30.96 -28.00 -1.05
CA GLY A 454 -29.72 -28.75 -1.25
C GLY A 454 -28.45 -27.88 -1.40
N SER A 455 -28.54 -26.57 -1.22
CA SER A 455 -27.39 -25.65 -1.27
C SER A 455 -26.60 -25.58 0.05
N ALA A 456 -27.14 -26.13 1.13
CA ALA A 456 -26.47 -26.21 2.42
C ALA A 456 -26.62 -27.60 3.04
N THR A 457 -25.72 -27.93 3.96
CA THR A 457 -25.65 -29.25 4.59
C THR A 457 -25.31 -29.14 6.07
N SER A 458 -25.82 -30.09 6.85
CA SER A 458 -25.51 -30.21 8.28
C SER A 458 -24.28 -31.09 8.47
N SER A 459 -23.34 -30.61 9.28
CA SER A 459 -22.13 -31.32 9.66
C SER A 459 -21.90 -31.22 11.17
N SER A 460 -21.05 -32.09 11.71
CA SER A 460 -20.68 -32.01 13.14
C SER A 460 -19.83 -30.76 13.39
N ALA A 461 -20.38 -29.80 14.13
CA ALA A 461 -19.63 -28.66 14.62
C ALA A 461 -18.45 -29.12 15.50
N GLN A 462 -17.26 -28.58 15.23
CA GLN A 462 -16.12 -28.81 16.10
C GLN A 462 -16.20 -27.89 17.30
N LYS A 463 -15.91 -28.43 18.49
CA LYS A 463 -15.82 -27.61 19.70
C LYS A 463 -14.52 -26.80 19.63
N PRO A 464 -14.57 -25.45 19.64
CA PRO A 464 -13.36 -24.64 19.63
C PRO A 464 -12.48 -24.95 20.84
N THR A 465 -11.17 -25.00 20.63
CA THR A 465 -10.14 -25.16 21.67
C THR A 465 -8.99 -24.18 21.45
N GLY A 466 -8.12 -23.98 22.44
CA GLY A 466 -6.94 -23.12 22.31
C GLY A 466 -7.29 -21.69 21.83
N THR A 467 -6.54 -21.19 20.85
CA THR A 467 -6.72 -19.87 20.23
C THR A 467 -8.12 -19.69 19.64
N CYS A 468 -8.66 -20.69 18.94
CA CYS A 468 -10.03 -20.62 18.42
C CYS A 468 -11.08 -20.37 19.50
N ALA A 469 -10.92 -20.96 20.69
CA ALA A 469 -11.86 -20.73 21.80
C ALA A 469 -11.78 -19.27 22.30
N ALA A 470 -10.58 -18.70 22.38
CA ALA A 470 -10.38 -17.31 22.79
C ALA A 470 -10.95 -16.33 21.74
N LEU A 471 -10.60 -16.52 20.46
CA LEU A 471 -11.04 -15.70 19.33
C LEU A 471 -12.57 -15.67 19.22
N LEU A 472 -13.22 -16.84 19.23
CA LEU A 472 -14.68 -16.93 19.14
C LEU A 472 -15.38 -16.42 20.40
N SER A 473 -14.76 -16.55 21.58
CA SER A 473 -15.27 -15.94 22.81
C SER A 473 -15.24 -14.42 22.72
N ALA A 474 -14.18 -13.83 22.14
CA ALA A 474 -14.06 -12.40 21.94
C ALA A 474 -15.07 -11.88 20.90
N ALA A 475 -15.29 -12.62 19.79
CA ALA A 475 -16.31 -12.30 18.80
C ALA A 475 -17.74 -12.38 19.38
N GLY A 476 -17.96 -13.27 20.35
CA GLY A 476 -19.24 -13.46 21.02
C GLY A 476 -20.27 -14.21 20.17
N SER A 477 -21.39 -14.58 20.78
CA SER A 477 -22.40 -15.45 20.14
C SER A 477 -23.11 -14.84 18.94
N PHE A 478 -23.06 -13.52 18.79
CA PHE A 478 -23.63 -12.80 17.65
C PHE A 478 -22.56 -12.32 16.65
N GLY A 479 -21.28 -12.56 16.93
CA GLY A 479 -20.18 -12.08 16.08
C GLY A 479 -20.09 -10.56 16.03
N THR A 480 -20.41 -9.87 17.12
CA THR A 480 -20.39 -8.39 17.20
C THR A 480 -19.39 -7.88 18.22
N GLY A 481 -18.61 -8.77 18.81
CA GLY A 481 -17.55 -8.41 19.75
C GLY A 481 -16.33 -7.87 19.01
N THR A 482 -15.45 -7.21 19.76
CA THR A 482 -14.17 -6.73 19.23
C THR A 482 -13.13 -7.84 19.42
N VAL A 483 -12.60 -8.34 18.32
CA VAL A 483 -11.47 -9.27 18.33
C VAL A 483 -10.20 -8.45 18.13
N THR A 484 -9.35 -8.41 19.15
CA THR A 484 -8.01 -7.83 19.03
C THR A 484 -7.03 -8.97 18.86
N ASP A 485 -6.13 -8.87 17.89
CA ASP A 485 -4.97 -9.76 17.79
C ASP A 485 -4.04 -9.48 18.97
N GLU A 486 -4.30 -10.11 20.12
CA GLU A 486 -3.29 -10.37 21.11
C GLU A 486 -2.66 -11.72 20.77
N GLU A 487 -1.60 -11.70 19.96
CA GLU A 487 -0.72 -12.87 19.88
C GLU A 487 0.51 -12.70 20.77
N THR A 488 0.71 -13.76 21.54
CA THR A 488 1.91 -14.19 22.22
C THR A 488 3.17 -14.08 21.34
N GLY A 489 3.95 -13.01 21.53
CA GLY A 489 5.41 -13.04 21.58
C GLY A 489 6.21 -13.03 20.27
N SER A 490 6.71 -11.85 19.89
CA SER A 490 8.15 -11.60 19.79
C SER A 490 8.41 -10.10 20.04
N GLY A 491 9.50 -9.80 20.75
CA GLY A 491 9.70 -8.53 21.44
C GLY A 491 9.85 -7.31 20.54
N ARG A 492 8.76 -6.55 20.38
CA ARG A 492 8.82 -5.10 20.22
C ARG A 492 7.56 -4.49 20.85
N SER A 493 7.75 -3.76 21.94
CA SER A 493 6.66 -3.10 22.66
C SER A 493 5.99 -2.05 21.77
N LYS A 494 4.68 -2.17 21.56
CA LYS A 494 3.80 -1.13 20.98
C LYS A 494 4.01 0.20 21.74
N PRO A 495 4.07 1.36 21.06
CA PRO A 495 3.96 2.63 21.75
C PRO A 495 2.50 2.88 22.12
N SER A 496 2.20 2.83 23.41
CA SER A 496 0.93 3.30 23.96
C SER A 496 0.94 4.82 24.10
N LYS A 497 -0.11 5.46 23.58
CA LYS A 497 -0.66 6.78 23.95
C LYS A 497 0.33 7.96 24.00
N GLY A 498 0.31 8.75 22.92
CA GLY A 498 0.23 10.21 22.96
C GLY A 498 1.07 10.93 24.00
N VAL A 499 2.40 10.90 23.82
CA VAL A 499 3.28 11.98 24.26
C VAL A 499 3.99 12.48 23.01
N ALA A 500 3.85 13.78 22.73
CA ALA A 500 4.50 14.45 21.61
C ALA A 500 5.98 14.05 21.55
N ALA A 501 6.35 13.31 20.50
CA ALA A 501 7.74 12.91 20.28
C ALA A 501 8.53 14.14 19.80
N SER A 502 9.00 14.92 20.78
CA SER A 502 10.20 15.73 20.62
C SER A 502 11.35 14.75 20.50
N SER A 503 11.76 14.40 19.29
CA SER A 503 12.90 13.53 19.04
C SER A 503 14.20 14.26 19.37
N LEU A 504 14.56 14.26 20.66
CA LEU A 504 15.93 14.46 21.11
C LEU A 504 16.72 13.22 20.72
N TYR A 505 17.55 13.37 19.68
CA TYR A 505 18.59 12.41 19.31
C TYR A 505 19.58 12.27 20.47
N ALA A 506 19.42 11.23 21.29
CA ALA A 506 20.49 10.75 22.15
C ALA A 506 21.30 9.71 21.36
N SER A 507 22.44 10.16 20.83
CA SER A 507 23.49 9.29 20.31
C SER A 507 23.91 8.30 21.41
N GLN A 508 23.54 7.03 21.26
CA GLN A 508 24.18 5.95 22.02
C GLN A 508 25.51 5.65 21.34
N THR A 509 26.55 6.32 21.81
CA THR A 509 27.94 5.96 21.53
C THR A 509 28.26 4.68 22.29
N ILE A 510 28.28 3.54 21.59
CA ILE A 510 28.96 2.34 22.08
C ILE A 510 30.46 2.62 21.98
N THR A 511 31.07 2.98 23.11
CA THR A 511 32.53 3.09 23.24
C THR A 511 33.11 1.67 23.34
N ILE A 512 33.65 1.17 22.24
CA ILE A 512 34.48 -0.05 22.23
C ILE A 512 35.85 0.32 22.83
N PRO A 513 36.38 -0.42 23.82
CA PRO A 513 37.71 -0.15 24.36
C PRO A 513 38.76 -0.25 23.25
N SER A 514 39.63 0.76 23.15
CA SER A 514 40.66 0.94 22.11
C SER A 514 41.68 -0.21 21.98
N VAL A 515 41.66 -1.18 22.88
CA VAL A 515 42.53 -2.35 22.88
C VAL A 515 41.97 -3.50 22.01
N ALA A 516 40.66 -3.54 21.78
CA ALA A 516 40.02 -4.58 20.94
C ALA A 516 40.12 -4.29 19.43
N GLN A 517 40.26 -3.02 19.03
CA GLN A 517 40.45 -2.64 17.62
C GLN A 517 41.83 -3.04 17.09
N ILE A 518 42.88 -3.00 17.92
CA ILE A 518 44.25 -3.32 17.49
C ILE A 518 44.42 -4.84 17.26
N GLY A 519 43.72 -5.69 18.02
CA GLY A 519 43.76 -7.15 17.84
C GLY A 519 43.14 -7.63 16.53
N LEU A 520 42.08 -6.97 16.05
CA LEU A 520 41.36 -7.37 14.84
C LEU A 520 42.09 -6.95 13.56
N TYR A 521 42.79 -5.81 13.57
CA TYR A 521 43.62 -5.38 12.44
C TYR A 521 44.89 -6.23 12.27
N LEU A 522 45.48 -6.73 13.35
CA LEU A 522 46.66 -7.59 13.28
C LEU A 522 46.34 -9.02 12.79
N LEU A 523 45.14 -9.55 13.10
CA LEU A 523 44.70 -10.86 12.61
C LEU A 523 44.37 -10.85 11.11
N CYS A 524 43.77 -9.77 10.60
CA CYS A 524 43.50 -9.61 9.17
C CYS A 524 44.77 -9.35 8.34
N ALA A 525 45.75 -8.63 8.89
CA ALA A 525 47.03 -8.38 8.20
C ALA A 525 47.90 -9.64 8.08
N PHE A 526 47.87 -10.54 9.08
CA PHE A 526 48.61 -11.81 9.02
C PHE A 526 47.97 -12.82 8.06
N GLY A 527 46.63 -12.84 7.96
CA GLY A 527 45.90 -13.70 7.03
C GLY A 527 46.13 -13.35 5.56
N ALA A 528 46.21 -12.05 5.23
CA ALA A 528 46.48 -11.59 3.87
C ALA A 528 47.96 -11.80 3.45
N GLY A 529 48.90 -11.77 4.40
CA GLY A 529 50.32 -11.97 4.13
C GLY A 529 50.73 -13.42 3.81
N MET A 530 50.04 -14.41 4.37
CA MET A 530 50.33 -15.83 4.10
C MET A 530 49.75 -16.34 2.77
N GLY A 531 48.73 -15.66 2.22
CA GLY A 531 48.14 -16.01 0.93
C GLY A 531 49.01 -15.67 -0.29
N MET A 532 49.99 -14.76 -0.15
CA MET A 532 50.86 -14.31 -1.24
C MET A 532 52.21 -15.06 -1.33
N VAL A 533 52.46 -16.06 -0.47
CA VAL A 533 53.70 -16.88 -0.51
C VAL A 533 53.42 -18.31 -1.01
N LEU A 534 52.17 -18.63 -1.36
CA LEU A 534 51.76 -19.96 -1.84
C LEU A 534 50.97 -19.94 -3.16
N MET A 535 51.20 -18.94 -4.02
CA MET A 535 50.84 -19.00 -5.44
C MET A 535 52.07 -18.88 -6.33
#